data_AF-K1KQP6-F1
#
_entry.id   AF-K1KQP6-F1
#
_cell.length_a   1.000
_cell.length_b   1.000
_cell.length_c   1.000
_cell.angle_alpha   90.00
_cell.angle_beta   90.00
_cell.angle_gamma   90.00
#
_symmetry.space_group_name_H-M   'P 1'
#
loop_
_entity.id
_entity.type
_entity.pdbx_description
1 polymer ?
#
loop_
_entity_poly.entity_id
_entity_poly.type
_entity_poly.pdbx_seq_one_letter_code
_entity_poly.pdbx_strand_id
1 'polypeptide(L)'
;MDALMLDGWTPLLLLGLFFAFMMFYIARKVSKNVLLLTSAIMSLLCIGLILFSIFVVGGWEGMGLGFFAFTIFIGVWIGTIFGIIYQNTK
;
A
#
# COMPACT_ATOMS: atom_id res chain seq x y z
N MET A 1 21.85 -22.27 2.19
CA MET A 1 20.39 -22.18 1.90
C MET A 1 20.11 -20.70 1.77
N ASP A 2 20.44 -20.13 0.61
CA ASP A 2 20.68 -18.70 0.43
C ASP A 2 20.05 -18.23 -0.89
N ALA A 3 18.72 -18.27 -0.95
CA ALA A 3 17.97 -17.81 -2.13
C ALA A 3 16.75 -16.94 -1.78
N LEU A 4 16.55 -16.65 -0.49
CA LEU A 4 15.50 -15.75 0.03
C LEU A 4 16.07 -14.44 0.60
N MET A 5 17.38 -14.18 0.39
CA MET A 5 18.07 -12.93 0.70
C MET A 5 18.23 -12.04 -0.55
N LEU A 6 17.22 -12.00 -1.41
CA LEU A 6 17.03 -10.83 -2.27
C LEU A 6 16.72 -9.71 -1.28
N ASP A 7 17.65 -8.76 -1.09
CA ASP A 7 17.70 -7.64 -0.12
C ASP A 7 16.53 -7.54 0.87
N GLY A 8 16.76 -7.26 2.17
CA GLY A 8 15.67 -7.19 3.18
C GLY A 8 14.41 -6.38 2.79
N TRP A 9 14.55 -5.52 1.79
CA TRP A 9 13.53 -4.72 1.09
C TRP A 9 12.73 -5.42 -0.02
N THR A 10 13.30 -6.36 -0.77
CA THR A 10 12.69 -6.91 -2.00
C THR A 10 11.39 -7.69 -1.77
N PRO A 11 11.26 -8.51 -0.70
CA PRO A 11 10.00 -9.16 -0.38
C PRO A 11 8.89 -8.14 -0.08
N LEU A 12 9.25 -7.03 0.57
CA LEU A 12 8.33 -5.94 0.91
C LEU A 12 7.88 -5.18 -0.35
N LEU A 13 8.82 -4.89 -1.26
CA LEU A 13 8.54 -4.24 -2.56
C LEU A 13 7.58 -5.08 -3.42
N LEU A 14 7.82 -6.39 -3.51
CA LEU A 14 6.96 -7.34 -4.22
C LEU A 14 5.54 -7.37 -3.64
N LEU A 15 5.43 -7.36 -2.31
CA LEU A 15 4.14 -7.37 -1.62
C LEU A 15 3.34 -6.09 -1.89
N GLY A 16 4.00 -4.93 -1.89
CA GLY A 16 3.37 -3.65 -2.24
C GLY A 16 2.92 -3.57 -3.69
N LEU A 17 3.73 -4.10 -4.63
CA LEU A 17 3.37 -4.17 -6.05
C LEU A 17 2.12 -5.05 -6.25
N PHE A 18 2.09 -6.23 -5.63
CA PHE A 18 0.93 -7.12 -5.67
C PHE A 18 -0.33 -6.43 -5.13
N PHE A 19 -0.20 -5.68 -4.04
CA PHE A 19 -1.28 -4.89 -3.46
C PHE A 19 -1.82 -3.82 -4.42
N ALA A 20 -0.95 -3.11 -5.13
CA ALA A 20 -1.35 -2.12 -6.12
C ALA A 20 -2.17 -2.74 -7.25
N PHE A 21 -1.77 -3.90 -7.77
CA PHE A 21 -2.53 -4.64 -8.79
C PHE A 21 -3.89 -5.12 -8.27
N MET A 22 -3.94 -5.64 -7.04
CA MET A 22 -5.18 -6.08 -6.39
C MET A 22 -6.17 -4.92 -6.25
N MET A 23 -5.72 -3.77 -5.74
CA MET A 23 -6.58 -2.59 -5.62
C MET A 23 -7.06 -2.07 -6.98
N PHE A 24 -6.21 -2.06 -8.00
CA PHE A 24 -6.62 -1.67 -9.35
C PHE A 24 -7.73 -2.58 -9.90
N TYR A 25 -7.63 -3.89 -9.64
CA TYR A 25 -8.66 -4.85 -10.03
C TYR A 25 -9.97 -4.66 -9.25
N ILE A 26 -9.88 -4.47 -7.92
CA ILE A 26 -11.03 -4.22 -7.05
C ILE A 26 -11.74 -2.92 -7.44
N ALA A 27 -10.99 -1.86 -7.76
CA ALA A 27 -11.55 -0.56 -8.14
C ALA A 27 -12.45 -0.63 -9.39
N ARG A 28 -12.18 -1.56 -10.32
CA ARG A 28 -12.96 -1.73 -11.55
C ARG A 28 -14.26 -2.49 -11.39
N LYS A 29 -14.38 -3.35 -10.36
CA LYS A 29 -15.46 -4.34 -10.27
C LYS A 29 -16.37 -4.19 -9.06
N VAL A 30 -16.02 -3.32 -8.11
CA VAL A 30 -16.67 -3.27 -6.79
C VAL A 30 -17.30 -1.89 -6.52
N SER A 31 -18.36 -1.86 -5.70
CA SER A 31 -19.08 -0.64 -5.34
C SER A 31 -18.21 0.39 -4.62
N LYS A 32 -18.58 1.68 -4.75
CA LYS A 32 -17.90 2.82 -4.10
C LYS A 32 -17.65 2.59 -2.60
N ASN A 33 -18.61 1.99 -1.90
CA ASN A 33 -18.52 1.71 -0.46
C ASN A 33 -17.39 0.73 -0.13
N VAL A 34 -17.23 -0.33 -0.92
CA VAL A 34 -16.16 -1.31 -0.69
C VAL A 34 -14.81 -0.73 -1.10
N LEU A 35 -14.77 0.08 -2.16
CA LEU A 35 -13.56 0.77 -2.60
C LEU A 35 -13.02 1.69 -1.48
N LEU A 36 -13.90 2.48 -0.85
CA LEU A 36 -13.56 3.30 0.32
C LEU A 36 -13.18 2.47 1.56
N LEU A 37 -13.87 1.36 1.81
CA LEU A 37 -13.59 0.52 2.98
C LEU A 37 -12.22 -0.17 2.85
N THR A 38 -11.91 -0.69 1.67
CA THR A 38 -10.60 -1.30 1.39
C THR A 38 -9.46 -0.28 1.45
N SER A 39 -9.66 0.94 0.94
CA SER A 39 -8.67 1.99 1.02
C SER A 39 -8.45 2.49 2.46
N ALA A 40 -9.50 2.54 3.27
CA ALA A 40 -9.41 2.86 4.69
C ALA A 40 -8.61 1.81 5.48
N ILE A 41 -8.87 0.51 5.24
CA ILE A 41 -8.11 -0.57 5.88
C ILE A 41 -6.63 -0.51 5.48
N MET A 42 -6.35 -0.33 4.18
CA MET A 42 -4.97 -0.20 3.69
C MET A 42 -4.27 1.03 4.26
N SER A 43 -4.98 2.14 4.39
CA SER A 43 -4.47 3.36 5.02
C SER A 43 -4.07 3.11 6.47
N LEU A 44 -4.91 2.38 7.22
CA LEU A 44 -4.63 2.02 8.61
C LEU A 44 -3.37 1.14 8.73
N LEU A 45 -3.23 0.15 7.83
CA LEU A 45 -2.05 -0.70 7.75
C LEU A 45 -0.78 0.11 7.42
N CYS A 46 -0.86 1.05 6.48
CA CYS A 46 0.27 1.91 6.13
C CYS A 46 0.68 2.80 7.32
N ILE A 47 -0.28 3.39 8.03
CA ILE A 47 0.00 4.18 9.25
C ILE A 47 0.68 3.29 10.31
N GLY A 48 0.16 2.08 10.53
CA GLY A 48 0.78 1.11 11.44
C GLY A 48 2.22 0.77 11.05
N LEU A 49 2.48 0.55 9.75
CA LEU A 49 3.82 0.28 9.22
C LEU A 49 4.76 1.48 9.36
N ILE A 50 4.28 2.71 9.18
CA ILE A 50 5.07 3.93 9.41
C ILE A 50 5.47 4.03 10.88
N LEU A 51 4.52 3.81 11.80
CA LEU A 51 4.81 3.82 13.24
C LEU A 51 5.79 2.70 13.62
N PHE A 52 5.62 1.50 13.07
CA PHE A 52 6.53 0.37 13.28
C PHE A 52 7.95 0.67 12.77
N SER A 53 8.04 1.26 11.57
CA SER A 53 9.28 1.73 10.97
C SER A 53 10.05 2.69 11.89
N ILE A 54 9.36 3.64 12.51
CA ILE A 54 9.96 4.66 13.37
C ILE A 54 10.33 4.09 14.75
N PHE A 55 9.38 3.39 15.40
CA PHE A 55 9.50 3.03 16.81
C PHE A 55 10.16 1.66 17.06
N VAL A 56 10.07 0.72 16.12
CA VAL A 56 10.56 -0.65 16.31
C VAL A 56 11.84 -0.90 15.53
N VAL A 57 11.88 -0.52 14.24
CA VAL A 57 13.03 -0.78 13.38
C VAL A 57 14.09 0.31 13.57
N GLY A 58 13.72 1.58 13.36
CA GLY A 58 14.63 2.71 13.45
C GLY A 58 15.80 2.65 12.45
N GLY A 59 16.72 3.60 12.54
CA GLY A 59 17.89 3.68 11.66
C GLY A 59 17.55 3.85 10.17
N TRP A 60 18.53 3.55 9.30
CA TRP A 60 18.36 3.64 7.85
C TRP A 60 17.36 2.61 7.31
N GLU A 61 17.29 1.43 7.92
CA GLU A 61 16.35 0.36 7.56
C GLU A 61 14.91 0.73 7.89
N GLY A 62 14.67 1.34 9.05
CA GLY A 62 13.35 1.90 9.37
C GLY A 62 12.97 2.99 8.38
N MET A 63 13.88 3.90 8.04
CA MET A 63 13.58 5.08 7.23
C MET A 63 13.04 4.74 5.84
N GLY A 64 13.67 3.80 5.13
CA GLY A 64 13.13 3.37 3.83
C GLY A 64 11.80 2.60 3.96
N LEU A 65 11.56 1.90 5.08
CA LEU A 65 10.33 1.12 5.32
C LEU A 65 9.16 2.07 5.50
N GLY A 66 9.39 3.16 6.22
CA GLY A 66 8.46 4.27 6.37
C GLY A 66 8.22 4.99 5.05
N PHE A 67 9.28 5.26 4.27
CA PHE A 67 9.14 5.87 2.94
C PHE A 67 8.31 4.98 1.99
N PHE A 68 8.53 3.67 2.01
CA PHE A 68 7.77 2.74 1.21
C PHE A 68 6.29 2.68 1.64
N ALA A 69 6.02 2.58 2.94
CA ALA A 69 4.66 2.64 3.47
C ALA A 69 3.95 3.96 3.11
N PHE A 70 4.68 5.08 3.10
CA PHE A 70 4.15 6.38 2.71
C PHE A 70 3.82 6.48 1.21
N THR A 71 4.67 5.93 0.34
CA THR A 71 4.39 5.91 -1.11
C THR A 71 3.20 5.01 -1.45
N ILE A 72 3.05 3.85 -0.79
CA ILE A 72 1.85 3.01 -0.89
C ILE A 72 0.63 3.79 -0.43
N PHE A 73 0.70 4.47 0.71
CA PHE A 73 -0.41 5.27 1.23
C PHE A 73 -0.90 6.29 0.20
N ILE A 74 0.02 7.03 -0.41
CA ILE A 74 -0.33 7.97 -1.50
C ILE A 74 -0.96 7.22 -2.68
N GLY A 75 -0.39 6.10 -3.10
CA GLY A 75 -0.91 5.30 -4.22
C GLY A 75 -2.32 4.78 -3.98
N VAL A 76 -2.64 4.32 -2.76
CA VAL A 76 -3.99 3.89 -2.33
C VAL A 76 -5.00 5.01 -2.56
N TRP A 77 -4.70 6.22 -2.08
CA TRP A 77 -5.62 7.35 -2.18
C TRP A 77 -5.77 7.86 -3.61
N ILE A 78 -4.68 7.94 -4.37
CA ILE A 78 -4.73 8.30 -5.79
C ILE A 78 -5.61 7.30 -6.56
N GLY A 79 -5.36 6.00 -6.39
CA GLY A 79 -6.16 4.96 -7.04
C GLY A 79 -7.64 4.99 -6.63
N THR A 80 -7.90 5.28 -5.36
CA THR A 80 -9.27 5.42 -4.82
C THR A 80 -10.01 6.59 -5.47
N ILE A 81 -9.38 7.77 -5.53
CA ILE A 81 -9.96 8.98 -6.12
C ILE A 81 -10.26 8.73 -7.60
N PHE A 82 -9.31 8.20 -8.37
CA PHE A 82 -9.53 7.89 -9.78
C PHE A 82 -10.63 6.84 -9.99
N GLY A 83 -10.69 5.81 -9.14
CA GLY A 83 -11.75 4.80 -9.17
C GLY A 83 -13.14 5.39 -8.94
N ILE A 84 -13.27 6.29 -7.98
CA ILE A 84 -14.53 6.99 -7.68
C ILE A 84 -14.93 7.92 -8.83
N ILE A 85 -14.00 8.71 -9.36
CA ILE A 85 -14.26 9.62 -10.50
C ILE A 85 -14.74 8.80 -11.70
N TYR A 86 -14.04 7.72 -12.05
CA TYR A 86 -14.41 6.87 -13.19
C TYR A 86 -15.82 6.26 -13.04
N GLN A 87 -16.21 5.85 -11.82
CA GLN A 87 -17.56 5.35 -11.55
C GLN A 87 -18.64 6.43 -11.53
N ASN A 88 -18.29 7.71 -11.35
CA ASN A 88 -19.24 8.83 -11.39
C ASN A 88 -19.47 9.36 -12.81
N THR A 89 -18.49 9.20 -13.71
CA THR A 89 -18.59 9.64 -15.12
C THR A 89 -19.29 8.62 -16.02
N LYS A 90 -19.49 7.39 -15.53
CA LYS A 90 -20.19 6.31 -16.23
C LYS A 90 -21.69 6.35 -15.95
#